data_AF-A0A7V3LX13-F1
#
_entry.id   AF-A0A7V3LX13-F1
#
_cell.length_a   1.000
_cell.length_b   1.000
_cell.length_c   1.000
_cell.angle_alpha   90.00
_cell.angle_beta   90.00
_cell.angle_gamma   90.00
#
_symmetry.space_group_name_H-M   'P 1'
#
loop_
_entity.id
_entity.type
_entity.pdbx_description
1 polymer ?
#
loop_
_entity_poly.entity_id
_entity_poly.type
_entity_poly.pdbx_seq_one_letter_code
_entity_poly.pdbx_strand_id
1 'polypeptide(L)'
;MDSHTLDAFDRAFFSLLQAERSHRRSLQTDVATLRALLLEAVMSLSSALVDERIAADPHFLHTLDEAGWRELLAEARRRGQMQRLARSNPKLMAEHRRLLQAHDRLQAERDALQTRIETLEAEMNDLRRQLLAAQAARPEVLLPGNVQLPALPDDPPPAFASLFPGNLWERGRQLLALLALTGWSYQRAPLDELARLLGVSEGAGSLKRLLNRLADAGLVIKATVPASPSRIALARLSDEGRKLVEALGLPAVESEWDRLLRLHGGERQQGHAALVCLFAWHARRRGYATQVCPHVEGHAEPDILLTKEGKQIYVEVEAESGSVERRMRKWRNQAALQGYVALAAPTPE
;
A
#
# COMPACT_ATOMS: atom_id res chain seq x y z
N MET A 1 -3.73 112.53 -22.79
CA MET A 1 -3.53 111.07 -22.90
C MET A 1 -2.20 110.78 -22.25
N ASP A 2 -2.27 110.17 -21.07
CA ASP A 2 -1.26 110.32 -20.03
C ASP A 2 -0.02 109.46 -20.27
N SER A 3 1.16 110.05 -20.05
CA SER A 3 2.50 109.43 -20.05
C SER A 3 2.56 108.12 -19.25
N HIS A 4 1.71 107.97 -18.24
CA HIS A 4 1.59 106.75 -17.43
C HIS A 4 1.00 105.53 -18.15
N THR A 5 0.23 105.73 -19.23
CA THR A 5 -0.39 104.62 -20.00
C THR A 5 0.53 104.01 -21.05
N LEU A 6 1.45 104.79 -21.63
CA LEU A 6 2.51 104.32 -22.54
C LEU A 6 3.55 103.46 -21.80
N ASP A 7 3.95 103.88 -20.59
CA ASP A 7 4.89 103.13 -19.73
C ASP A 7 4.28 101.81 -19.19
N ALA A 8 2.94 101.73 -19.07
CA ALA A 8 2.25 100.49 -18.70
C ALA A 8 2.21 99.47 -19.85
N PHE A 9 2.02 99.94 -21.10
CA PHE A 9 1.97 99.09 -22.28
C PHE A 9 3.35 98.49 -22.61
N ASP A 10 4.42 99.29 -22.56
CA ASP A 10 5.78 98.82 -22.83
C ASP A 10 6.25 97.78 -21.80
N ARG A 11 5.89 97.96 -20.51
CA ARG A 11 6.15 96.96 -19.47
C ARG A 11 5.38 95.65 -19.69
N ALA A 12 4.11 95.74 -20.11
CA ALA A 12 3.31 94.56 -20.42
C ALA A 12 3.85 93.79 -21.63
N PHE A 13 4.25 94.50 -22.69
CA PHE A 13 4.85 93.91 -23.88
C PHE A 13 6.20 93.24 -23.58
N PHE A 14 7.08 93.89 -22.80
CA PHE A 14 8.36 93.32 -22.41
C PHE A 14 8.20 92.08 -21.51
N SER A 15 7.24 92.11 -20.59
CA SER A 15 6.89 90.96 -19.75
C SER A 15 6.38 89.77 -20.58
N LEU A 16 5.53 90.03 -21.59
CA LEU A 16 5.03 89.00 -22.50
C LEU A 16 6.16 88.40 -23.36
N LEU A 17 7.09 89.22 -23.85
CA LEU A 17 8.26 88.76 -24.61
C LEU A 17 9.23 87.94 -23.73
N GLN A 18 9.44 88.33 -22.47
CA GLN A 18 10.22 87.55 -21.52
C GLN A 18 9.54 86.21 -21.18
N ALA A 19 8.22 86.20 -21.00
CA ALA A 19 7.45 84.99 -20.77
C ALA A 19 7.51 84.04 -21.96
N GLU A 20 7.39 84.55 -23.19
CA GLU A 20 7.51 83.76 -24.43
C GLU A 20 8.91 83.15 -24.56
N ARG A 21 9.97 83.93 -24.35
CA ARG A 21 11.35 83.42 -24.39
C ARG A 21 11.62 82.39 -23.31
N SER A 22 11.11 82.61 -22.10
CA SER A 22 11.20 81.66 -20.99
C SER A 22 10.49 80.35 -21.33
N HIS A 23 9.26 80.45 -21.87
CA HIS A 23 8.48 79.29 -22.29
C HIS A 23 9.16 78.53 -23.42
N ARG A 24 9.72 79.22 -24.43
CA ARG A 24 10.47 78.62 -25.52
C ARG A 24 11.72 77.88 -25.02
N ARG A 25 12.46 78.46 -24.07
CA ARG A 25 13.62 77.81 -23.43
C ARG A 25 13.21 76.57 -22.62
N SER A 26 12.08 76.64 -21.90
CA SER A 26 11.53 75.49 -21.18
C SER A 26 11.18 74.37 -22.15
N LEU A 27 10.41 74.66 -23.21
CA LEU A 27 10.03 73.68 -24.22
C LEU A 27 11.24 73.07 -24.92
N GLN A 28 12.28 73.86 -25.21
CA GLN A 28 13.53 73.34 -25.77
C GLN A 28 14.25 72.37 -24.82
N THR A 29 14.29 72.70 -23.52
CA THR A 29 14.84 71.83 -22.48
C THR A 29 14.04 70.53 -22.35
N ASP A 30 12.71 70.63 -22.36
CA ASP A 30 11.82 69.48 -22.25
C ASP A 30 11.96 68.56 -23.47
N VAL A 31 12.02 69.12 -24.68
CA VAL A 31 12.26 68.36 -25.92
C VAL A 31 13.62 67.68 -25.92
N ALA A 32 14.67 68.36 -25.45
CA ALA A 32 16.00 67.76 -25.34
C ALA A 32 16.01 66.60 -24.33
N THR A 33 15.34 66.76 -23.19
CA THR A 33 15.23 65.74 -22.15
C THR A 33 14.45 64.53 -22.66
N LEU A 34 13.32 64.74 -23.32
CA LEU A 34 12.52 63.66 -23.91
C LEU A 34 13.30 62.90 -24.99
N ARG A 35 14.04 63.61 -25.86
CA ARG A 35 14.90 62.97 -26.86
C ARG A 35 15.99 62.11 -26.22
N ALA A 36 16.61 62.57 -25.13
CA ALA A 36 17.60 61.80 -24.40
C ALA A 36 16.99 60.51 -23.80
N LEU A 37 15.81 60.60 -23.18
CA LEU A 37 15.11 59.44 -22.62
C LEU A 37 14.67 58.44 -23.69
N LEU A 38 14.19 58.93 -24.84
CA LEU A 38 13.84 58.06 -25.97
C LEU A 38 15.07 57.36 -26.54
N LEU A 39 16.20 58.05 -26.64
CA LEU A 39 17.45 57.45 -27.07
C LEU A 39 17.92 56.37 -26.08
N GLU A 40 17.88 56.64 -24.78
CA GLU A 40 18.21 55.66 -23.75
C GLU A 40 17.30 54.43 -23.84
N ALA A 41 15.99 54.63 -24.03
CA ALA A 41 15.04 53.54 -24.24
C ALA A 41 15.38 52.71 -25.49
N VAL A 42 15.69 53.35 -26.62
CA VAL A 42 16.11 52.67 -27.86
C VAL A 42 17.41 51.89 -27.64
N MET A 43 18.42 52.49 -27.00
CA MET A 43 19.71 51.85 -26.71
C MET A 43 19.55 50.64 -25.77
N SER A 44 18.66 50.73 -24.77
CA SER A 44 18.34 49.61 -23.87
C SER A 44 17.70 48.43 -24.61
N LEU A 45 16.96 48.69 -25.69
CA LEU A 45 16.31 47.68 -26.52
C LEU A 45 17.25 47.12 -27.59
N SER A 46 18.06 47.97 -28.22
CA SER A 46 19.02 47.59 -29.25
C SER A 46 20.07 48.69 -29.48
N SER A 47 21.19 48.64 -28.75
CA SER A 47 22.31 49.57 -28.94
C SER A 47 22.91 49.48 -30.36
N ALA A 48 23.01 48.27 -30.91
CA ALA A 48 23.56 48.02 -32.25
C ALA A 48 22.78 48.75 -33.37
N LEU A 49 21.45 48.87 -33.24
CA LEU A 49 20.63 49.60 -34.22
C LEU A 49 20.99 51.09 -34.25
N VAL A 50 21.25 51.68 -33.08
CA VAL A 50 21.64 53.09 -32.96
C VAL A 50 23.01 53.31 -33.58
N ASP A 51 23.97 52.44 -33.26
CA ASP A 51 25.33 52.50 -33.81
C ASP A 51 25.33 52.35 -35.34
N GLU A 52 24.54 51.43 -35.89
CA GLU A 52 24.36 51.26 -37.35
C GLU A 52 23.81 52.54 -38.01
N ARG A 53 22.81 53.18 -37.39
CA ARG A 53 22.18 54.39 -37.93
C ARG A 53 23.09 55.61 -37.84
N ILE A 54 23.83 55.76 -36.73
CA ILE A 54 24.83 56.83 -36.56
C ILE A 54 26.01 56.64 -37.52
N ALA A 55 26.46 55.40 -37.75
CA ALA A 55 27.52 55.10 -38.70
C ALA A 55 27.11 55.44 -40.14
N ALA A 56 25.83 55.25 -40.49
CA ALA A 56 25.28 55.61 -41.80
C ALA A 56 25.05 57.13 -41.94
N ASP A 57 24.59 57.79 -40.89
CA ASP A 57 24.40 59.24 -40.81
C ASP A 57 24.64 59.76 -39.38
N PRO A 58 25.77 60.48 -39.15
CA PRO A 58 26.10 61.04 -37.84
C PRO A 58 25.06 62.04 -37.28
N HIS A 59 24.24 62.64 -38.13
CA HIS A 59 23.25 63.65 -37.74
C HIS A 59 21.82 63.11 -37.64
N PHE A 60 21.62 61.81 -37.91
CA PHE A 60 20.31 61.15 -37.95
C PHE A 60 19.42 61.47 -36.74
N LEU A 61 19.96 61.41 -35.52
CA LEU A 61 19.19 61.65 -34.30
C LEU A 61 18.66 63.08 -34.17
N HIS A 62 19.32 64.05 -34.81
CA HIS A 62 18.91 65.45 -34.80
C HIS A 62 17.83 65.76 -35.85
N THR A 63 17.74 64.94 -36.91
CA THR A 63 16.79 65.10 -38.03
C THR A 63 15.48 64.34 -37.82
N LEU A 64 15.40 63.49 -36.79
CA LEU A 64 14.19 62.72 -36.47
C LEU A 64 13.03 63.61 -35.99
N ASP A 65 11.91 63.47 -36.69
CA ASP A 65 10.59 63.93 -36.27
C ASP A 65 9.87 62.84 -35.44
N GLU A 66 8.63 63.09 -35.06
CA GLU A 66 7.83 62.15 -34.26
C GLU A 66 7.67 60.78 -34.94
N ALA A 67 7.41 60.77 -36.25
CA ALA A 67 7.22 59.54 -37.00
C ALA A 67 8.51 58.71 -37.04
N GLY A 68 9.65 59.37 -37.27
CA GLY A 68 10.96 58.74 -37.25
C GLY A 68 11.32 58.15 -35.88
N TRP A 69 11.01 58.84 -34.77
CA TRP A 69 11.22 58.29 -33.43
C TRP A 69 10.34 57.06 -33.16
N ARG A 70 9.07 57.07 -33.59
CA ARG A 70 8.16 55.92 -33.44
C ARG A 70 8.66 54.71 -34.24
N GLU A 71 9.13 54.92 -35.46
CA GLU A 71 9.68 53.85 -36.30
C GLU A 71 10.95 53.25 -35.68
N LEU A 72 11.87 54.12 -35.21
CA LEU A 72 13.10 53.69 -34.56
C LEU A 72 12.84 52.83 -33.31
N LEU A 73 11.91 53.24 -32.46
CA LEU A 73 11.50 52.48 -31.28
C LEU A 73 10.85 51.14 -31.64
N ALA A 74 9.98 51.13 -32.65
CA ALA A 74 9.34 49.90 -33.11
C ALA A 74 10.37 48.89 -33.65
N GLU A 75 11.36 49.37 -34.41
CA GLU A 75 12.44 48.54 -34.93
C GLU A 75 13.38 48.05 -33.83
N ALA A 76 13.77 48.93 -32.89
CA ALA A 76 14.57 48.56 -31.74
C ALA A 76 13.89 47.47 -30.90
N ARG A 77 12.57 47.57 -30.71
CA ARG A 77 11.78 46.56 -30.01
C ARG A 77 11.76 45.22 -30.75
N ARG A 78 11.57 45.22 -32.07
CA ARG A 78 11.61 44.00 -32.89
C ARG A 78 12.97 43.31 -32.83
N ARG A 79 14.05 44.07 -33.03
CA ARG A 79 15.43 43.53 -32.98
C ARG A 79 15.80 43.03 -31.59
N GLY A 80 15.47 43.78 -30.54
CA GLY A 80 15.69 43.36 -29.16
C GLY A 80 14.90 42.10 -28.77
N GLN A 81 13.70 41.91 -29.33
CA GLN A 81 12.93 40.67 -29.16
C GLN A 81 13.56 39.49 -29.91
N MET A 82 13.97 39.68 -31.17
CA MET A 82 14.67 38.65 -31.95
C MET A 82 15.99 38.21 -31.32
N GLN A 83 16.80 39.14 -30.80
CA GLN A 83 18.05 38.81 -30.12
C GLN A 83 17.81 38.01 -28.82
N ARG A 84 16.77 38.36 -28.06
CA ARG A 84 16.37 37.57 -26.87
C ARG A 84 15.94 36.16 -27.25
N LEU A 85 15.11 36.01 -28.29
CA LEU A 85 14.71 34.70 -28.80
C LEU A 85 15.93 33.89 -29.30
N ALA A 86 16.83 34.53 -30.05
CA ALA A 86 18.05 33.89 -30.55
C ALA A 86 19.00 33.43 -29.43
N ARG A 87 19.08 34.17 -28.32
CA ARG A 87 19.87 33.77 -27.13
C ARG A 87 19.22 32.66 -26.31
N SER A 88 17.90 32.63 -26.24
CA SER A 88 17.15 31.60 -25.49
C SER A 88 17.03 30.28 -26.24
N ASN A 89 16.99 30.31 -27.58
CA ASN A 89 16.85 29.12 -28.43
C ASN A 89 17.94 28.04 -28.19
N PRO A 90 19.25 28.33 -28.17
CA PRO A 90 20.27 27.31 -27.93
C PRO A 90 20.22 26.75 -26.50
N LYS A 91 19.84 27.57 -25.50
CA LYS A 91 19.65 27.10 -24.12
C LYS A 91 18.47 26.14 -24.01
N LEU A 92 17.33 26.49 -24.62
CA LEU A 92 16.14 25.63 -24.68
C LEU A 92 16.42 24.33 -25.43
N MET A 93 17.17 24.38 -26.54
CA MET A 93 17.56 23.17 -27.28
C MET A 93 18.51 22.27 -26.47
N ALA A 94 19.44 22.85 -25.72
CA ALA A 94 20.32 22.10 -24.83
C ALA A 94 19.56 21.47 -23.66
N GLU A 95 18.59 22.19 -23.09
CA GLU A 95 17.72 21.69 -22.01
C GLU A 95 16.77 20.59 -22.51
N HIS A 96 16.15 20.77 -23.66
CA HIS A 96 15.32 19.74 -24.29
C HIS A 96 16.12 18.46 -24.55
N ARG A 97 17.36 18.58 -25.06
CA ARG A 97 18.26 17.42 -25.25
C ARG A 97 18.59 16.72 -23.93
N ARG A 98 18.82 17.47 -22.84
CA ARG A 98 19.05 16.89 -21.50
C ARG A 98 17.82 16.14 -20.99
N LEU A 99 16.63 16.70 -21.18
CA LEU A 99 15.38 16.07 -20.77
C LEU A 99 15.10 14.79 -21.55
N LEU A 100 15.35 14.76 -22.86
CA LEU A 100 15.26 13.54 -23.66
C LEU A 100 16.22 12.45 -23.14
N GLN A 101 17.48 12.80 -22.89
CA GLN A 101 18.46 11.86 -22.33
C GLN A 101 18.06 11.34 -20.94
N ALA A 102 17.45 12.19 -20.09
CA ALA A 102 16.96 11.78 -18.78
C ALA A 102 15.73 10.86 -18.91
N HIS A 103 14.83 11.14 -19.85
CA HIS A 103 13.67 10.31 -20.14
C HIS A 103 14.08 8.92 -20.60
N ASP A 104 15.01 8.83 -21.57
CA ASP A 104 15.50 7.55 -22.09
C ASP A 104 16.16 6.71 -20.98
N ARG A 105 16.92 7.36 -20.07
CA ARG A 105 17.52 6.67 -18.91
C ARG A 105 16.46 6.12 -17.96
N LEU A 106 15.45 6.92 -17.61
CA LEU A 106 14.38 6.49 -16.71
C LEU A 106 13.52 5.39 -17.33
N GLN A 107 13.30 5.42 -18.65
CA GLN A 107 12.63 4.34 -19.36
C GLN A 107 13.44 3.04 -19.29
N ALA A 108 14.74 3.08 -19.55
CA ALA A 108 15.61 1.91 -19.45
C ALA A 108 15.65 1.33 -18.02
N GLU A 109 15.69 2.19 -16.99
CA GLU A 109 15.66 1.76 -15.59
C GLU A 109 14.32 1.11 -15.22
N ARG A 110 13.20 1.69 -15.65
CA ARG A 110 11.87 1.11 -15.48
C ARG A 110 11.78 -0.28 -16.11
N ASP A 111 12.26 -0.45 -17.33
CA ASP A 111 12.16 -1.71 -18.06
C ASP A 111 13.06 -2.80 -17.42
N ALA A 112 14.22 -2.41 -16.89
CA ALA A 112 15.09 -3.30 -16.11
C ALA A 112 14.43 -3.74 -14.79
N LEU A 113 13.81 -2.79 -14.06
CA LEU A 113 13.08 -3.10 -12.83
C LEU A 113 11.88 -4.00 -13.09
N GLN A 114 11.14 -3.77 -14.17
CA GLN A 114 10.01 -4.59 -14.57
C GLN A 114 10.44 -6.05 -14.81
N THR A 115 11.54 -6.25 -15.56
CA THR A 115 12.12 -7.57 -15.79
C THR A 115 12.55 -8.24 -14.48
N ARG A 116 13.11 -7.46 -13.53
CA ARG A 116 13.52 -7.99 -12.22
C ARG A 116 12.32 -8.42 -11.37
N ILE A 117 11.23 -7.66 -11.40
CA ILE A 117 9.98 -8.02 -10.73
C ILE A 117 9.45 -9.34 -11.28
N GLU A 118 9.35 -9.47 -12.60
CA GLU A 118 8.87 -10.70 -13.25
C GLU A 118 9.73 -11.93 -12.87
N THR A 119 11.05 -11.74 -12.81
CA THR A 119 11.99 -12.79 -12.38
C THR A 119 11.76 -13.18 -10.92
N LEU A 120 11.65 -12.18 -10.02
CA LEU A 120 11.42 -12.43 -8.60
C LEU A 120 10.05 -13.07 -8.35
N GLU A 121 9.02 -12.70 -9.09
CA GLU A 121 7.70 -13.34 -9.03
C GLU A 121 7.77 -14.81 -9.47
N ALA A 122 8.53 -15.11 -10.53
CA ALA A 122 8.78 -16.49 -10.96
C ALA A 122 9.54 -17.30 -9.88
N GLU A 123 10.60 -16.74 -9.30
CA GLU A 123 11.35 -17.34 -8.19
C GLU A 123 10.46 -17.58 -6.96
N MET A 124 9.64 -16.60 -6.58
CA MET A 124 8.69 -16.72 -5.47
C MET A 124 7.67 -17.82 -5.71
N ASN A 125 7.13 -17.91 -6.94
CA ASN A 125 6.19 -18.95 -7.31
C ASN A 125 6.84 -20.34 -7.28
N ASP A 126 8.11 -20.43 -7.68
CA ASP A 126 8.86 -21.69 -7.60
C ASP A 126 9.12 -22.11 -6.15
N LEU A 127 9.59 -21.19 -5.31
CA LEU A 127 9.77 -21.44 -3.87
C LEU A 127 8.45 -21.81 -3.19
N ARG A 128 7.34 -21.17 -3.58
CA ARG A 128 6.01 -21.52 -3.09
C ARG A 128 5.64 -22.94 -3.50
N ARG A 129 5.90 -23.35 -4.75
CA ARG A 129 5.70 -24.74 -5.20
C ARG A 129 6.58 -25.73 -4.44
N GLN A 130 7.86 -25.43 -4.23
CA GLN A 130 8.78 -26.30 -3.48
C GLN A 130 8.34 -26.45 -2.02
N LEU A 131 7.95 -25.36 -1.37
CA LEU A 131 7.42 -25.37 -0.01
C LEU A 131 6.11 -26.18 0.06
N LEU A 132 5.23 -26.05 -0.94
CA LEU A 132 4.00 -26.81 -1.04
C LEU A 132 4.25 -28.31 -1.25
N ALA A 133 5.20 -28.68 -2.12
CA ALA A 133 5.59 -30.07 -2.34
C ALA A 133 6.18 -30.73 -1.08
N ALA A 134 7.02 -30.00 -0.34
CA ALA A 134 7.55 -30.45 0.95
C ALA A 134 6.44 -30.61 2.01
N GLN A 135 5.35 -29.85 1.91
CA GLN A 135 4.21 -29.92 2.82
C GLN A 135 3.25 -31.06 2.48
N ALA A 136 2.99 -31.31 1.18
CA ALA A 136 2.20 -32.46 0.73
C ALA A 136 2.85 -33.81 1.09
N ALA A 137 4.18 -33.83 1.28
CA ALA A 137 4.91 -34.99 1.76
C ALA A 137 4.72 -35.27 3.27
N ARG A 138 4.11 -34.35 4.04
CA ARG A 138 3.67 -34.64 5.42
C ARG A 138 2.30 -35.31 5.38
N PRO A 139 2.07 -36.40 6.13
CA PRO A 139 0.78 -37.07 6.14
C PRO A 139 -0.30 -36.12 6.67
N GLU A 140 -1.16 -35.63 5.79
CA GLU A 140 -2.33 -34.85 6.15
C GLU A 140 -3.43 -35.78 6.67
N VAL A 141 -3.66 -35.73 7.98
CA VAL A 141 -4.65 -36.60 8.60
C VAL A 141 -6.00 -35.90 8.63
N LEU A 142 -6.90 -36.31 7.73
CA LEU A 142 -8.34 -36.03 7.83
C LEU A 142 -8.90 -36.81 9.02
N LEU A 143 -9.09 -36.14 10.17
CA LEU A 143 -9.62 -36.78 11.37
C LEU A 143 -11.14 -36.54 11.50
N PRO A 144 -11.96 -37.60 11.60
CA PRO A 144 -13.34 -37.46 12.04
C PRO A 144 -13.39 -37.07 13.52
N GLY A 145 -14.54 -36.58 13.99
CA GLY A 145 -14.84 -36.64 15.43
C GLY A 145 -14.79 -38.11 15.89
N ASN A 146 -14.26 -38.38 17.09
CA ASN A 146 -13.83 -39.70 17.61
C ASN A 146 -12.33 -40.00 17.45
N VAL A 147 -11.51 -39.15 18.05
CA VAL A 147 -10.06 -39.33 18.10
C VAL A 147 -9.72 -40.45 19.08
N GLN A 148 -8.90 -41.41 18.63
CA GLN A 148 -8.31 -42.41 19.51
C GLN A 148 -6.97 -41.88 20.01
N LEU A 149 -6.85 -41.76 21.34
CA LEU A 149 -5.60 -41.37 21.97
C LEU A 149 -4.70 -42.60 22.20
N PRO A 150 -3.40 -42.52 21.92
CA PRO A 150 -2.46 -43.55 22.32
C PRO A 150 -2.35 -43.60 23.86
N ALA A 151 -1.83 -44.72 24.37
CA ALA A 151 -1.47 -44.81 25.78
C ALA A 151 -0.35 -43.79 26.09
N LEU A 152 -0.56 -42.94 27.08
CA LEU A 152 0.39 -41.93 27.52
C LEU A 152 1.05 -42.38 28.83
N PRO A 153 2.32 -42.02 29.08
CA PRO A 153 2.99 -42.35 30.33
C PRO A 153 2.30 -41.69 31.53
N ASP A 154 2.31 -42.37 32.68
CA ASP A 154 1.72 -41.88 33.93
C ASP A 154 2.48 -40.72 34.55
N ASP A 155 3.77 -40.60 34.24
CA ASP A 155 4.62 -39.47 34.63
C ASP A 155 4.99 -38.60 33.41
N PRO A 156 5.16 -37.28 33.59
CA PRO A 156 5.65 -36.41 32.53
C PRO A 156 7.11 -36.75 32.21
N PRO A 157 7.59 -36.50 30.97
CA PRO A 157 9.00 -36.69 30.66
C PRO A 157 9.88 -35.84 31.60
N PRO A 158 11.02 -36.36 32.09
CA PRO A 158 11.80 -35.71 33.16
C PRO A 158 12.16 -34.25 32.89
N ALA A 159 12.46 -33.91 31.63
CA ALA A 159 12.80 -32.55 31.22
C ALA A 159 11.69 -31.52 31.43
N PHE A 160 10.42 -31.97 31.50
CA PHE A 160 9.24 -31.11 31.63
C PHE A 160 8.52 -31.27 32.97
N ALA A 161 9.03 -32.11 33.89
CA ALA A 161 8.37 -32.44 35.13
C ALA A 161 8.04 -31.20 35.99
N SER A 162 8.89 -30.18 35.97
CA SER A 162 8.69 -28.91 36.68
C SER A 162 7.48 -28.11 36.22
N LEU A 163 6.98 -28.34 35.00
CA LEU A 163 5.83 -27.65 34.43
C LEU A 163 4.48 -28.22 34.91
N PHE A 164 4.50 -29.33 35.65
CA PHE A 164 3.30 -30.07 36.05
C PHE A 164 3.13 -30.15 37.58
N PRO A 165 2.79 -29.04 38.27
CA PRO A 165 2.54 -29.08 39.70
C PRO A 165 1.26 -29.86 40.05
N GLY A 166 1.36 -30.73 41.05
CA GLY A 166 0.26 -31.54 41.56
C GLY A 166 -0.26 -32.54 40.51
N ASN A 167 -1.57 -32.58 40.30
CA ASN A 167 -2.21 -33.49 39.34
C ASN A 167 -2.39 -32.90 37.93
N LEU A 168 -1.63 -31.85 37.56
CA LEU A 168 -1.81 -31.21 36.25
C LEU A 168 -1.47 -32.17 35.11
N TRP A 169 -0.45 -33.01 35.26
CA TRP A 169 -0.06 -33.99 34.24
C TRP A 169 -1.16 -35.01 33.98
N GLU A 170 -1.62 -35.69 35.04
CA GLU A 170 -2.67 -36.70 35.00
C GLU A 170 -3.91 -36.19 34.24
N ARG A 171 -4.31 -34.94 34.51
CA ARG A 171 -5.49 -34.31 33.90
C ARG A 171 -5.21 -33.73 32.52
N GLY A 172 -4.00 -33.25 32.26
CA GLY A 172 -3.63 -32.44 31.09
C GLY A 172 -3.07 -33.23 29.92
N ARG A 173 -2.46 -34.40 30.16
CA ARG A 173 -1.76 -35.20 29.13
C ARG A 173 -2.64 -35.54 27.92
N GLN A 174 -3.90 -35.87 28.17
CA GLN A 174 -4.86 -36.19 27.10
C GLN A 174 -5.24 -34.96 26.27
N LEU A 175 -5.36 -33.77 26.88
CA LEU A 175 -5.65 -32.54 26.15
C LEU A 175 -4.49 -32.12 25.26
N LEU A 176 -3.26 -32.24 25.76
CA LEU A 176 -2.04 -31.99 24.98
C LEU A 176 -1.94 -32.96 23.80
N ALA A 177 -2.21 -34.25 24.03
CA ALA A 177 -2.24 -35.24 22.97
C ALA A 177 -3.35 -34.96 21.92
N LEU A 178 -4.55 -34.54 22.35
CA LEU A 178 -5.60 -34.12 21.42
C LEU A 178 -5.15 -32.94 20.56
N LEU A 179 -4.58 -31.90 21.16
CA LEU A 179 -4.07 -30.75 20.40
C LEU A 179 -2.96 -31.15 19.42
N ALA A 180 -2.06 -32.04 19.83
CA ALA A 180 -0.96 -32.55 19.01
C ALA A 180 -1.46 -33.36 17.81
N LEU A 181 -2.34 -34.33 18.05
CA LEU A 181 -2.78 -35.28 17.02
C LEU A 181 -3.77 -34.66 16.04
N THR A 182 -4.56 -33.68 16.50
CA THR A 182 -5.66 -33.14 15.71
C THR A 182 -5.37 -31.79 15.06
N GLY A 183 -4.52 -30.97 15.68
CA GLY A 183 -4.34 -29.57 15.30
C GLY A 183 -5.58 -28.68 15.50
N TRP A 184 -6.66 -29.19 16.13
CA TRP A 184 -7.92 -28.44 16.24
C TRP A 184 -7.77 -27.18 17.05
N SER A 185 -8.12 -26.05 16.44
CA SER A 185 -7.82 -24.74 17.02
C SER A 185 -9.02 -24.03 17.62
N TYR A 186 -10.26 -24.35 17.22
CA TYR A 186 -11.42 -23.83 17.94
C TYR A 186 -11.44 -24.42 19.35
N GLN A 187 -11.32 -23.57 20.39
CA GLN A 187 -11.04 -24.01 21.77
C GLN A 187 -12.00 -25.10 22.27
N ARG A 188 -13.26 -25.05 21.87
CA ARG A 188 -14.28 -26.00 22.28
C ARG A 188 -14.11 -27.38 21.64
N ALA A 189 -13.51 -27.47 20.45
CA ALA A 189 -13.32 -28.73 19.74
C ALA A 189 -12.50 -29.77 20.53
N PRO A 190 -11.25 -29.49 20.97
CA PRO A 190 -10.50 -30.46 21.78
C PRO A 190 -11.08 -30.66 23.18
N LEU A 191 -11.82 -29.68 23.72
CA LEU A 191 -12.46 -29.82 25.03
C LEU A 191 -13.70 -30.71 25.01
N ASP A 192 -14.55 -30.60 23.99
CA ASP A 192 -15.72 -31.47 23.84
C ASP A 192 -15.28 -32.91 23.57
N GLU A 193 -14.20 -33.11 22.80
CA GLU A 193 -13.63 -34.45 22.57
C GLU A 193 -13.02 -35.04 23.84
N LEU A 194 -12.32 -34.22 24.64
CA LEU A 194 -11.84 -34.64 25.95
C LEU A 194 -12.99 -34.98 26.90
N ALA A 195 -14.08 -34.20 26.89
CA ALA A 195 -15.26 -34.46 27.70
C ALA A 195 -15.86 -35.83 27.36
N ARG A 196 -15.97 -36.13 26.06
CA ARG A 196 -16.43 -37.43 25.55
C ARG A 196 -15.54 -38.58 26.01
N LEU A 197 -14.22 -38.44 25.91
CA LEU A 197 -13.26 -39.47 26.34
C LEU A 197 -13.29 -39.73 27.85
N LEU A 198 -13.51 -38.68 28.65
CA LEU A 198 -13.60 -38.78 30.11
C LEU A 198 -15.00 -39.13 30.62
N GLY A 199 -16.01 -39.21 29.74
CA GLY A 199 -17.41 -39.46 30.14
C GLY A 199 -18.02 -38.33 30.98
N VAL A 200 -17.56 -37.08 30.80
CA VAL A 200 -18.09 -35.89 31.50
C VAL A 200 -18.92 -35.02 30.57
N SER A 201 -19.68 -34.07 31.12
CA SER A 201 -20.52 -33.18 30.30
C SER A 201 -19.70 -32.26 29.39
N GLU A 202 -20.18 -32.07 28.16
CA GLU A 202 -19.67 -31.04 27.24
C GLU A 202 -19.72 -29.66 27.92
N GLY A 203 -18.69 -28.85 27.72
CA GLY A 203 -18.61 -27.53 28.34
C GLY A 203 -18.37 -27.51 29.85
N ALA A 204 -18.02 -28.64 30.48
CA ALA A 204 -17.66 -28.69 31.89
C ALA A 204 -16.58 -27.64 32.23
N GLY A 205 -16.86 -26.77 33.21
CA GLY A 205 -15.97 -25.68 33.59
C GLY A 205 -14.59 -26.15 34.09
N SER A 206 -14.48 -27.40 34.55
CA SER A 206 -13.21 -28.04 34.92
C SER A 206 -12.25 -28.18 33.74
N LEU A 207 -12.75 -28.46 32.53
CA LEU A 207 -11.94 -28.61 31.32
C LEU A 207 -11.42 -27.26 30.82
N LYS A 208 -12.26 -26.21 30.90
CA LYS A 208 -11.81 -24.84 30.63
C LYS A 208 -10.72 -24.38 31.62
N ARG A 209 -10.87 -24.71 32.91
CA ARG A 209 -9.83 -24.44 33.92
C ARG A 209 -8.55 -25.21 33.64
N LEU A 210 -8.65 -26.48 33.22
CA LEU A 210 -7.49 -27.27 32.83
C LEU A 210 -6.72 -26.62 31.67
N LEU A 211 -7.42 -26.21 30.60
CA LEU A 211 -6.80 -25.52 29.48
C LEU A 211 -6.12 -24.21 29.90
N ASN A 212 -6.74 -23.44 30.80
CA ASN A 212 -6.11 -22.24 31.35
C ASN A 212 -4.82 -22.57 32.09
N ARG A 213 -4.80 -23.60 32.96
CA ARG A 213 -3.59 -24.01 33.68
C ARG A 213 -2.47 -24.46 32.74
N LEU A 214 -2.80 -25.13 31.64
CA LEU A 214 -1.81 -25.51 30.62
C LEU A 214 -1.27 -24.29 29.86
N ALA A 215 -2.10 -23.26 29.65
CA ALA A 215 -1.66 -22.00 29.08
C ALA A 215 -0.77 -21.21 30.06
N ASP A 216 -1.12 -21.18 31.34
CA ASP A 216 -0.31 -20.56 32.41
C ASP A 216 1.05 -21.26 32.57
N ALA A 217 1.11 -22.58 32.34
CA ALA A 217 2.35 -23.36 32.29
C ALA A 217 3.16 -23.16 30.99
N GLY A 218 2.69 -22.32 30.06
CA GLY A 218 3.39 -22.01 28.82
C GLY A 218 3.30 -23.10 27.74
N LEU A 219 2.45 -24.12 27.90
CA LEU A 219 2.32 -25.25 26.96
C LEU A 219 1.27 -25.01 25.86
N VAL A 220 0.36 -24.06 26.08
CA VAL A 220 -0.74 -23.75 25.18
C VAL A 220 -0.84 -22.25 24.96
N ILE A 221 -1.01 -21.83 23.71
CA ILE A 221 -1.33 -20.45 23.34
C ILE A 221 -2.83 -20.34 23.17
N LYS A 222 -3.44 -19.29 23.74
CA LYS A 222 -4.86 -18.99 23.61
C LYS A 222 -5.08 -17.59 23.06
N ALA A 223 -6.10 -17.42 22.24
CA ALA A 223 -6.56 -16.11 21.82
C ALA A 223 -8.09 -16.06 21.78
N THR A 224 -8.66 -14.87 21.96
CA THR A 224 -10.07 -14.62 21.70
C THR A 224 -10.17 -13.58 20.61
N VAL A 225 -10.58 -14.04 19.43
CA VAL A 225 -10.58 -13.25 18.20
C VAL A 225 -11.98 -12.69 17.93
N PRO A 226 -12.12 -11.40 17.58
CA PRO A 226 -13.38 -10.87 17.10
C PRO A 226 -13.71 -11.42 15.70
N ALA A 227 -14.91 -11.97 15.55
CA ALA A 227 -15.44 -12.53 14.32
C ALA A 227 -16.94 -12.23 14.27
N SER A 228 -17.30 -11.05 13.74
CA SER A 228 -18.67 -10.51 13.75
C SER A 228 -19.72 -11.57 13.36
N PRO A 229 -20.79 -11.77 14.16
CA PRO A 229 -21.20 -10.98 15.33
C PRO A 229 -20.59 -11.44 16.68
N SER A 230 -19.70 -12.44 16.68
CA SER A 230 -19.24 -13.14 17.88
C SER A 230 -17.76 -12.94 18.22
N ARG A 231 -17.36 -13.43 19.40
CA ARG A 231 -15.94 -13.62 19.76
C ARG A 231 -15.65 -15.11 19.81
N ILE A 232 -14.64 -15.55 19.08
CA ILE A 232 -14.27 -16.97 18.95
C ILE A 232 -12.97 -17.20 19.71
N ALA A 233 -12.99 -18.17 20.63
CA ALA A 233 -11.81 -18.59 21.36
C ALA A 233 -11.04 -19.65 20.57
N LEU A 234 -9.74 -19.41 20.36
CA LEU A 234 -8.80 -20.32 19.72
C LEU A 234 -7.74 -20.79 20.72
N ALA A 235 -7.23 -22.00 20.51
CA ALA A 235 -6.11 -22.58 21.26
C ALA A 235 -5.20 -23.42 20.34
N ARG A 236 -3.90 -23.42 20.62
CA ARG A 236 -2.91 -24.30 19.96
C ARG A 236 -1.78 -24.63 20.92
N LEU A 237 -1.00 -25.66 20.63
CA LEU A 237 0.25 -25.90 21.36
C LEU A 237 1.20 -24.71 21.17
N SER A 238 1.90 -24.33 22.23
CA SER A 238 3.08 -23.47 22.12
C SER A 238 4.26 -24.27 21.57
N ASP A 239 5.39 -23.61 21.29
CA ASP A 239 6.61 -24.32 20.89
C ASP A 239 7.12 -25.25 22.01
N GLU A 240 6.96 -24.85 23.27
CA GLU A 240 7.29 -25.71 24.41
C GLU A 240 6.33 -26.90 24.54
N GLY A 241 5.03 -26.66 24.29
CA GLY A 241 4.03 -27.71 24.20
C GLY A 241 4.32 -28.71 23.07
N ARG A 242 4.82 -28.24 21.92
CA ARG A 242 5.24 -29.09 20.79
C ARG A 242 6.43 -29.98 21.17
N LYS A 243 7.49 -29.42 21.77
CA LYS A 243 8.64 -30.21 22.23
C LYS A 243 8.23 -31.29 23.25
N LEU A 244 7.29 -30.95 24.15
CA LEU A 244 6.78 -31.91 25.12
C LEU A 244 6.08 -33.08 24.44
N VAL A 245 5.17 -32.83 23.50
CA VAL A 245 4.44 -33.93 22.83
C VAL A 245 5.33 -34.75 21.90
N GLU A 246 6.36 -34.13 21.31
CA GLU A 246 7.42 -34.84 20.58
C GLU A 246 8.22 -35.76 21.51
N ALA A 247 8.54 -35.32 22.73
CA ALA A 247 9.19 -36.16 23.75
C ALA A 247 8.31 -37.34 24.21
N LEU A 248 6.99 -37.27 24.01
CA LEU A 248 6.06 -38.37 24.20
C LEU A 248 5.95 -39.30 22.98
N GLY A 249 6.69 -39.03 21.91
CA GLY A 249 6.62 -39.78 20.65
C GLY A 249 5.36 -39.48 19.84
N LEU A 250 4.65 -38.39 20.12
CA LEU A 250 3.46 -38.01 19.38
C LEU A 250 3.82 -37.10 18.20
N PRO A 251 3.17 -37.26 17.03
CA PRO A 251 3.29 -36.29 15.96
C PRO A 251 2.60 -34.99 16.35
N ALA A 252 3.34 -33.89 16.37
CA ALA A 252 2.79 -32.54 16.56
C ALA A 252 2.25 -32.01 15.23
N VAL A 253 1.01 -32.37 14.89
CA VAL A 253 0.32 -31.86 13.68
C VAL A 253 0.21 -30.33 13.76
N GLU A 254 0.42 -29.67 12.62
CA GLU A 254 0.25 -28.22 12.52
C GLU A 254 -1.19 -27.84 12.92
N SER A 255 -1.33 -26.82 13.77
CA SER A 255 -2.64 -26.37 14.18
C SER A 255 -3.38 -25.69 13.01
N GLU A 256 -4.71 -25.84 12.95
CA GLU A 256 -5.55 -25.15 11.97
C GLU A 256 -5.29 -23.65 11.97
N TRP A 257 -5.08 -23.07 13.15
CA TRP A 257 -4.79 -21.65 13.32
C TRP A 257 -3.42 -21.28 12.75
N ASP A 258 -2.37 -22.08 13.00
CA ASP A 258 -1.05 -21.86 12.38
C ASP A 258 -1.12 -21.92 10.86
N ARG A 259 -1.83 -22.93 10.36
CA ARG A 259 -2.00 -23.14 8.94
C ARG A 259 -2.74 -21.97 8.27
N LEU A 260 -3.80 -21.47 8.91
CA LEU A 260 -4.54 -20.30 8.44
C LEU A 260 -3.71 -19.03 8.46
N LEU A 261 -2.94 -18.78 9.53
CA LEU A 261 -2.04 -17.62 9.59
C LEU A 261 -0.99 -17.69 8.46
N ARG A 262 -0.46 -18.87 8.19
CA ARG A 262 0.56 -19.07 7.16
C ARG A 262 0.01 -18.95 5.74
N LEU A 263 -1.18 -19.48 5.47
CA LEU A 263 -1.73 -19.60 4.11
C LEU A 263 -2.76 -18.51 3.75
N HIS A 264 -3.47 -17.94 4.73
CA HIS A 264 -4.55 -16.96 4.51
C HIS A 264 -4.27 -15.62 5.21
N GLY A 265 -3.41 -14.82 4.60
CA GLY A 265 -3.30 -13.38 4.87
C GLY A 265 -2.74 -12.97 6.25
N GLY A 266 -2.20 -13.92 7.03
CA GLY A 266 -1.55 -13.65 8.31
C GLY A 266 -2.46 -13.04 9.36
N GLU A 267 -1.88 -12.23 10.23
CA GLU A 267 -2.57 -11.60 11.36
C GLU A 267 -3.70 -10.65 10.93
N ARG A 268 -3.73 -10.20 9.67
CA ARG A 268 -4.76 -9.30 9.14
C ARG A 268 -6.12 -9.98 8.94
N GLN A 269 -6.18 -11.31 8.93
CA GLN A 269 -7.39 -12.10 8.70
C GLN A 269 -7.74 -13.02 9.88
N GLN A 270 -7.34 -12.66 11.11
CA GLN A 270 -7.62 -13.48 12.30
C GLN A 270 -9.12 -13.80 12.46
N GLY A 271 -10.03 -12.85 12.20
CA GLY A 271 -11.48 -13.07 12.30
C GLY A 271 -11.98 -14.15 11.34
N HIS A 272 -11.50 -14.13 10.10
CA HIS A 272 -11.78 -15.17 9.10
C HIS A 272 -11.23 -16.52 9.54
N ALA A 273 -9.97 -16.57 9.98
CA ALA A 273 -9.36 -17.79 10.49
C ALA A 273 -10.16 -18.42 11.65
N ALA A 274 -10.72 -17.58 12.53
CA ALA A 274 -11.55 -18.04 13.62
C ALA A 274 -12.89 -18.61 13.15
N LEU A 275 -13.53 -18.01 12.14
CA LEU A 275 -14.75 -18.53 11.51
C LEU A 275 -14.49 -19.87 10.82
N VAL A 276 -13.37 -20.02 10.13
CA VAL A 276 -12.95 -21.27 9.50
C VAL A 276 -12.82 -22.38 10.55
N CYS A 277 -12.11 -22.13 11.65
CA CYS A 277 -11.98 -23.10 12.75
C CYS A 277 -13.34 -23.48 13.39
N LEU A 278 -14.23 -22.49 13.57
CA LEU A 278 -15.58 -22.73 14.08
C LEU A 278 -16.42 -23.58 13.12
N PHE A 279 -16.37 -23.30 11.82
CA PHE A 279 -17.07 -24.08 10.81
C PHE A 279 -16.54 -25.52 10.75
N ALA A 280 -15.21 -25.72 10.79
CA ALA A 280 -14.59 -27.04 10.83
C ALA A 280 -15.14 -27.88 12.01
N TRP A 281 -15.22 -27.29 13.21
CA TRP A 281 -15.84 -27.95 14.36
C TRP A 281 -17.31 -28.33 14.12
N HIS A 282 -18.13 -27.42 13.58
CA HIS A 282 -19.53 -27.71 13.26
C HIS A 282 -19.70 -28.83 12.21
N ALA A 283 -18.81 -28.90 11.23
CA ALA A 283 -18.80 -29.94 10.22
C ALA A 283 -18.40 -31.30 10.83
N ARG A 284 -17.38 -31.34 11.70
CA ARG A 284 -16.99 -32.56 12.44
C ARG A 284 -18.14 -33.13 13.26
N ARG A 285 -18.91 -32.28 13.95
CA ARG A 285 -20.10 -32.71 14.70
C ARG A 285 -21.20 -33.33 13.82
N ARG A 286 -21.15 -33.12 12.51
CA ARG A 286 -22.08 -33.70 11.52
C ARG A 286 -21.47 -34.90 10.77
N GLY A 287 -20.33 -35.39 11.25
CA GLY A 287 -19.66 -36.58 10.74
C GLY A 287 -18.78 -36.32 9.51
N TYR A 288 -18.39 -35.07 9.25
CA TYR A 288 -17.39 -34.77 8.23
C TYR A 288 -15.98 -34.82 8.82
N ALA A 289 -15.05 -35.45 8.12
CA ALA A 289 -13.63 -35.14 8.33
C ALA A 289 -13.33 -33.79 7.67
N THR A 290 -12.46 -32.99 8.30
CA THR A 290 -12.19 -31.64 7.80
C THR A 290 -10.69 -31.36 7.75
N GLN A 291 -10.29 -30.67 6.70
CA GLN A 291 -8.94 -30.16 6.50
C GLN A 291 -9.02 -28.68 6.17
N VAL A 292 -8.30 -27.86 6.92
CA VAL A 292 -8.24 -26.41 6.72
C VAL A 292 -7.15 -26.07 5.72
N CYS A 293 -7.43 -25.11 4.82
CA CYS A 293 -6.58 -24.70 3.70
C CYS A 293 -5.99 -25.92 2.97
N PRO A 294 -6.83 -26.82 2.41
CA PRO A 294 -6.36 -28.00 1.71
C PRO A 294 -5.57 -27.57 0.46
N HIS A 295 -4.59 -28.37 0.09
CA HIS A 295 -3.91 -28.17 -1.18
C HIS A 295 -4.79 -28.64 -2.33
N VAL A 296 -4.85 -27.82 -3.39
CA VAL A 296 -5.53 -28.15 -4.65
C VAL A 296 -4.65 -27.67 -5.79
N GLU A 297 -4.67 -28.39 -6.91
CA GLU A 297 -4.00 -27.93 -8.13
C GLU A 297 -4.72 -26.71 -8.72
N GLY A 298 -3.96 -25.80 -9.31
CA GLY A 298 -4.49 -24.61 -9.98
C GLY A 298 -4.61 -23.37 -9.07
N HIS A 299 -5.58 -22.50 -9.37
CA HIS A 299 -5.72 -21.18 -8.74
C HIS A 299 -6.76 -21.12 -7.61
N ALA A 300 -7.40 -22.24 -7.29
CA ALA A 300 -8.34 -22.30 -6.17
C ALA A 300 -7.56 -22.34 -4.85
N GLU A 301 -8.04 -21.59 -3.86
CA GLU A 301 -7.48 -21.55 -2.50
C GLU A 301 -8.63 -21.73 -1.49
N PRO A 302 -9.29 -22.90 -1.47
CA PRO A 302 -10.44 -23.12 -0.61
C PRO A 302 -10.08 -23.05 0.87
N ASP A 303 -11.02 -22.59 1.69
CA ASP A 303 -10.80 -22.50 3.14
C ASP A 303 -10.80 -23.88 3.79
N ILE A 304 -11.71 -24.78 3.39
CA ILE A 304 -11.87 -26.11 4.00
C ILE A 304 -12.17 -27.17 2.94
N LEU A 305 -11.58 -28.36 3.10
CA LEU A 305 -12.04 -29.60 2.49
C LEU A 305 -12.85 -30.39 3.51
N LEU A 306 -14.08 -30.73 3.15
CA LEU A 306 -14.96 -31.65 3.87
C LEU A 306 -14.91 -33.01 3.19
N THR A 307 -14.76 -34.08 3.97
CA THR A 307 -14.85 -35.45 3.48
C THR A 307 -15.87 -36.24 4.27
N LYS A 308 -16.83 -36.87 3.58
CA LYS A 308 -17.79 -37.80 4.19
C LYS A 308 -18.17 -38.88 3.19
N GLU A 309 -18.09 -40.14 3.59
CA GLU A 309 -18.46 -41.30 2.75
C GLU A 309 -17.77 -41.28 1.37
N GLY A 310 -16.48 -40.90 1.35
CA GLY A 310 -15.69 -40.78 0.11
C GLY A 310 -15.98 -39.55 -0.74
N LYS A 311 -17.00 -38.75 -0.41
CA LYS A 311 -17.29 -37.48 -1.11
C LYS A 311 -16.47 -36.35 -0.53
N GLN A 312 -15.85 -35.59 -1.41
CA GLN A 312 -15.03 -34.41 -1.10
C GLN A 312 -15.77 -33.14 -1.52
N ILE A 313 -15.79 -32.14 -0.64
CA ILE A 313 -16.41 -30.84 -0.89
C ILE A 313 -15.44 -29.76 -0.42
N TYR A 314 -14.97 -28.93 -1.34
CA TYR A 314 -14.20 -27.73 -1.04
C TYR A 314 -15.17 -26.59 -0.73
N VAL A 315 -14.94 -25.90 0.39
CA VAL A 315 -15.84 -24.88 0.94
C VAL A 315 -15.07 -23.58 1.16
N GLU A 316 -15.69 -22.45 0.79
CA GLU A 316 -15.25 -21.11 1.20
C GLU A 316 -16.09 -20.68 2.41
N VAL A 317 -15.43 -20.14 3.42
CA VAL A 317 -16.10 -19.58 4.60
C VAL A 317 -16.16 -18.07 4.41
N GLU A 318 -17.35 -17.53 4.21
CA GLU A 318 -17.52 -16.11 3.94
C GLU A 318 -17.73 -15.34 5.25
N ALA A 319 -16.86 -14.35 5.49
CA ALA A 319 -17.16 -13.21 6.34
C ALA A 319 -17.60 -12.06 5.42
N GLU A 320 -18.45 -11.12 5.88
CA GLU A 320 -18.92 -9.96 5.08
C GLU A 320 -17.80 -8.98 4.63
N SER A 321 -16.53 -9.39 4.64
CA SER A 321 -15.37 -8.58 4.32
C SER A 321 -14.81 -8.91 2.93
N GLY A 322 -14.61 -7.88 2.10
CA GLY A 322 -13.91 -7.99 0.81
C GLY A 322 -14.71 -7.44 -0.36
N SER A 323 -14.01 -7.06 -1.44
CA SER A 323 -14.68 -6.57 -2.65
C SER A 323 -15.51 -7.68 -3.31
N VAL A 324 -16.62 -7.30 -3.94
CA VAL A 324 -17.47 -8.22 -4.72
C VAL A 324 -16.65 -8.94 -5.78
N GLU A 325 -15.76 -8.24 -6.47
CA GLU A 325 -14.88 -8.80 -7.51
C GLU A 325 -13.97 -9.91 -6.97
N ARG A 326 -13.39 -9.72 -5.78
CA ARG A 326 -12.54 -10.73 -5.15
C ARG A 326 -13.33 -11.99 -4.79
N ARG A 327 -14.54 -11.83 -4.24
CA ARG A 327 -15.44 -12.96 -3.92
C ARG A 327 -15.87 -13.70 -5.18
N MET A 328 -16.29 -12.97 -6.22
CA MET A 328 -16.66 -13.57 -7.50
C MET A 328 -15.51 -14.34 -8.14
N ARG A 329 -14.26 -13.88 -8.01
CA ARG A 329 -13.09 -14.62 -8.48
C ARG A 329 -12.89 -15.92 -7.71
N LYS A 330 -12.99 -15.90 -6.37
CA LYS A 330 -12.91 -17.12 -5.54
C LYS A 330 -13.98 -18.13 -5.96
N TRP A 331 -15.22 -17.69 -6.13
CA TRP A 331 -16.33 -18.56 -6.49
C TRP A 331 -16.17 -19.16 -7.89
N ARG A 332 -15.65 -18.40 -8.86
CA ARG A 332 -15.32 -18.95 -10.19
C ARG A 332 -14.23 -20.02 -10.11
N ASN A 333 -13.17 -19.78 -9.33
CA ASN A 333 -12.10 -20.76 -9.16
C ASN A 333 -12.61 -22.04 -8.48
N GLN A 334 -13.47 -21.90 -7.47
CA GLN A 334 -14.09 -23.05 -6.80
C GLN A 334 -15.04 -23.82 -7.73
N ALA A 335 -15.87 -23.12 -8.50
CA ALA A 335 -16.73 -23.75 -9.50
C ALA A 335 -15.93 -24.48 -10.60
N ALA A 336 -14.78 -23.93 -11.01
CA ALA A 336 -13.88 -24.60 -11.95
C ALA A 336 -13.24 -25.86 -11.32
N LEU A 337 -12.97 -25.85 -10.02
CA LEU A 337 -12.37 -26.98 -9.29
C LEU A 337 -13.33 -28.17 -9.12
N GLN A 338 -14.59 -27.91 -8.73
CA GLN A 338 -15.52 -28.99 -8.33
C GLN A 338 -16.88 -28.97 -9.03
N GLY A 339 -17.08 -28.07 -10.01
CA GLY A 339 -18.32 -27.94 -10.78
C GLY A 339 -19.43 -27.12 -10.10
N TYR A 340 -19.25 -26.71 -8.85
CA TYR A 340 -20.21 -25.90 -8.09
C TYR A 340 -19.51 -25.07 -7.01
N VAL A 341 -20.24 -24.08 -6.48
CA VAL A 341 -19.77 -23.25 -5.37
C VAL A 341 -20.38 -23.76 -4.07
N ALA A 342 -19.56 -24.01 -3.05
CA ALA A 342 -20.00 -24.35 -1.70
C ALA A 342 -19.51 -23.28 -0.73
N LEU A 343 -20.46 -22.63 -0.08
CA LEU A 343 -20.24 -21.51 0.83
C LEU A 343 -20.76 -21.84 2.22
N ALA A 344 -20.03 -21.39 3.23
CA ALA A 344 -20.51 -21.34 4.61
C ALA A 344 -20.43 -19.88 5.10
N ALA A 345 -21.53 -19.34 5.60
CA ALA A 345 -21.60 -17.99 6.13
C ALA A 345 -22.30 -18.00 7.48
N PRO A 346 -22.05 -16.99 8.36
CA PRO A 346 -22.87 -16.77 9.53
C PRO A 346 -24.36 -16.69 9.16
N THR A 347 -25.22 -17.25 10.00
CA THR A 347 -26.67 -17.07 9.85
C THR A 347 -27.00 -15.61 10.12
N PRO A 348 -27.70 -14.89 9.22
CA PRO A 348 -28.17 -13.53 9.48
C PRO A 348 -29.03 -13.51 10.75
N GLU A 349 -28.88 -12.47 11.57
CA GLU A 349 -29.75 -12.25 12.74
C GLU A 349 -31.18 -11.86 12.35
#